data_AF-A0A498R399-F1
#
_entry.id   AF-A0A498R399-F1
#
_cell.length_a   1.000
_cell.length_b   1.000
_cell.length_c   1.000
_cell.angle_alpha   90.00
_cell.angle_beta   90.00
_cell.angle_gamma   90.00
#
_symmetry.space_group_name_H-M   'P 1'
#
loop_
_entity.id
_entity.type
_entity.pdbx_description
1 polymer ?
#
loop_
_entity_poly.entity_id
_entity_poly.type
_entity_poly.pdbx_seq_one_letter_code
_entity_poly.pdbx_strand_id
1 'polypeptide(L)'
;MKINKIKYPVPLSDIKDIENDNIDVFVELEDGITYTVVVSTPKNLMWYMDKEEMNYINPSPPFIIVRTLTEDNIKNALESFAEKDAYWLKLYHLVGKRDDVFNIKEMDKVIKDMHEEMLKDYVEFIGKS
;
A
#
# COMPACT_ATOMS: atom_id res chain seq x y z
N MET A 1 9.29 -11.10 -6.41
CA MET A 1 9.67 -11.86 -5.20
C MET A 1 8.65 -12.93 -4.95
N LYS A 2 9.07 -14.10 -4.48
CA LYS A 2 8.14 -15.16 -4.08
C LYS A 2 7.69 -14.95 -2.64
N ILE A 3 6.41 -15.22 -2.37
CA ILE A 3 5.88 -15.30 -1.02
C ILE A 3 6.31 -16.64 -0.42
N ASN A 4 6.99 -16.59 0.72
CA ASN A 4 7.35 -17.76 1.49
C ASN A 4 6.21 -18.18 2.42
N LYS A 5 5.61 -17.19 3.11
CA LYS A 5 4.58 -17.47 4.12
C LYS A 5 3.59 -16.33 4.25
N ILE A 6 2.32 -16.68 4.43
CA ILE A 6 1.24 -15.76 4.82
C ILE A 6 0.79 -16.18 6.22
N LYS A 7 0.64 -15.23 7.13
CA LYS A 7 0.07 -15.46 8.46
C LYS A 7 -1.03 -14.44 8.74
N TYR A 8 -2.07 -14.91 9.40
CA TYR A 8 -3.16 -14.08 9.88
C TYR A 8 -3.08 -14.02 11.41
N PRO A 9 -3.22 -12.84 12.04
CA PRO A 9 -3.30 -12.71 13.50
C PRO A 9 -4.59 -13.32 14.04
N VAL A 10 -5.64 -13.36 13.22
CA VAL A 10 -6.93 -13.98 13.51
C VAL A 10 -7.25 -14.96 12.37
N PRO A 11 -7.71 -16.19 12.64
CA PRO A 11 -8.14 -17.10 11.58
C PRO A 11 -9.23 -16.47 10.70
N LEU A 12 -9.16 -16.64 9.37
CA LEU A 12 -10.19 -16.14 8.46
C LEU A 12 -11.57 -16.76 8.73
N SER A 13 -11.61 -17.96 9.31
CA SER A 13 -12.85 -18.63 9.75
C SER A 13 -13.61 -17.85 10.83
N ASP A 14 -12.93 -16.96 11.56
CA ASP A 14 -13.51 -16.22 12.67
C ASP A 14 -14.06 -14.85 12.22
N ILE A 15 -13.84 -14.48 10.94
CA ILE A 15 -14.42 -13.29 10.31
C ILE A 15 -15.90 -13.51 10.09
N LYS A 16 -16.73 -12.65 10.68
CA LYS A 16 -18.19 -12.78 10.63
C LYS A 16 -18.80 -12.38 9.30
N ASP A 17 -18.30 -11.30 8.70
CA ASP A 17 -18.77 -10.79 7.41
C ASP A 17 -17.59 -10.59 6.47
N ILE A 18 -17.24 -11.63 5.72
CA ILE A 18 -16.13 -11.60 4.76
C ILE A 18 -16.33 -10.56 3.64
N GLU A 19 -17.52 -9.99 3.48
CA GLU A 19 -17.77 -8.92 2.52
C GLU A 19 -17.57 -7.53 3.13
N ASN A 20 -17.71 -7.36 4.45
CA ASN A 20 -17.70 -6.07 5.14
C ASN A 20 -16.76 -6.08 6.35
N ASP A 21 -15.49 -6.38 6.12
CA ASP A 21 -14.48 -6.37 7.18
C ASP A 21 -13.09 -6.01 6.61
N ASN A 22 -12.11 -5.89 7.50
CA ASN A 22 -10.70 -5.86 7.15
C ASN A 22 -9.89 -6.80 8.06
N ILE A 23 -8.66 -7.12 7.66
CA ILE A 23 -7.76 -7.93 8.46
C ILE A 23 -6.29 -7.56 8.23
N ASP A 24 -5.51 -7.56 9.30
CA ASP A 24 -4.04 -7.52 9.23
C ASP A 24 -3.49 -8.83 8.65
N VAL A 25 -2.52 -8.75 7.76
CA VAL A 25 -1.85 -9.90 7.17
C VAL A 25 -0.35 -9.72 7.22
N PHE A 26 0.36 -10.75 7.68
CA PHE A 26 1.81 -10.80 7.66
C PHE A 26 2.28 -11.62 6.46
N VAL A 27 3.12 -11.02 5.63
CA VAL A 27 3.60 -11.61 4.38
C VAL A 27 5.12 -11.68 4.43
N GLU A 28 5.66 -12.88 4.54
CA GLU A 28 7.09 -13.15 4.50
C GLU A 28 7.49 -13.49 3.07
N LEU A 29 8.46 -12.76 2.52
CA LEU A 29 9.00 -13.02 1.19
C LEU A 29 10.25 -13.91 1.27
N GLU A 30 10.74 -14.36 0.11
CA GLU A 30 11.91 -15.23 -0.01
C GLU A 30 13.23 -14.64 0.51
N ASP A 31 13.28 -13.33 0.76
CA ASP A 31 14.41 -12.64 1.41
C ASP A 31 14.34 -12.68 2.95
N GLY A 32 13.30 -13.29 3.52
CA GLY A 32 13.06 -13.39 4.96
C GLY A 32 12.44 -12.12 5.57
N ILE A 33 12.17 -11.08 4.79
CA ILE A 33 11.51 -9.86 5.28
C ILE A 33 10.01 -10.11 5.40
N THR A 34 9.45 -9.74 6.55
CA THR A 34 8.00 -9.79 6.80
C THR A 34 7.39 -8.40 6.68
N TYR A 35 6.37 -8.28 5.83
CA TYR A 35 5.57 -7.08 5.60
C TYR A 35 4.23 -7.24 6.33
N THR A 36 3.81 -6.21 7.05
CA THR A 36 2.46 -6.12 7.62
C THR A 36 1.62 -5.25 6.71
N VAL A 37 0.49 -5.77 6.25
CA VAL A 37 -0.46 -5.07 5.39
C VAL A 37 -1.87 -5.26 5.95
N VAL A 38 -2.74 -4.28 5.74
CA VAL A 38 -4.16 -4.44 6.02
C VAL A 38 -4.88 -4.74 4.70
N VAL A 39 -5.64 -5.83 4.69
CA VAL A 39 -6.51 -6.20 3.57
C VAL A 39 -7.94 -5.81 3.93
N SER A 40 -8.60 -5.03 3.07
CA SER A 40 -9.97 -4.55 3.30
C SER A 40 -10.87 -4.85 2.11
N THR A 41 -12.17 -4.96 2.36
CA THR A 41 -13.17 -5.01 1.29
C THR A 41 -13.69 -3.61 0.95
N PRO A 42 -14.19 -3.39 -0.29
CA PRO A 42 -14.85 -2.14 -0.66
C PRO A 42 -16.05 -1.80 0.23
N LYS A 43 -16.84 -2.80 0.64
CA LYS A 43 -18.01 -2.60 1.52
C LYS A 43 -17.59 -2.09 2.89
N ASN A 44 -16.49 -2.60 3.43
CA ASN A 44 -15.93 -2.12 4.70
C ASN A 44 -15.50 -0.65 4.61
N LEU A 45 -14.90 -0.24 3.48
CA LEU A 45 -14.55 1.16 3.25
C LEU A 45 -15.80 2.06 3.20
N MET A 46 -16.87 1.63 2.53
CA MET A 46 -18.14 2.36 2.51
C MET A 46 -18.78 2.43 3.89
N TRP A 47 -18.84 1.31 4.62
CA TRP A 47 -19.35 1.26 5.97
C TRP A 47 -18.57 2.19 6.92
N TYR A 48 -17.24 2.23 6.79
CA TYR A 48 -16.41 3.14 7.59
C TYR A 48 -16.74 4.60 7.27
N MET A 49 -16.88 4.95 5.99
CA MET A 49 -17.31 6.29 5.55
C MET A 49 -18.67 6.70 6.12
N ASP A 50 -19.66 5.81 6.02
CA ASP A 50 -21.01 6.05 6.55
C ASP A 50 -21.00 6.21 8.08
N LYS A 51 -20.23 5.37 8.77
CA LYS A 51 -20.12 5.37 10.24
C LYS A 51 -19.49 6.64 10.77
N GLU A 52 -18.44 7.14 10.13
CA GLU A 52 -17.72 8.35 10.56
C GLU A 52 -18.27 9.62 9.87
N GLU A 53 -19.42 9.52 9.19
CA GLU A 53 -20.10 10.64 8.50
C GLU A 53 -19.18 11.41 7.54
N MET A 54 -18.34 10.67 6.79
CA MET A 54 -17.34 11.23 5.87
C MET A 54 -17.57 10.79 4.43
N ASN A 55 -17.21 11.67 3.49
CA ASN A 55 -17.30 11.40 2.05
C ASN A 55 -15.98 10.95 1.41
N TYR A 56 -14.93 10.76 2.22
CA TYR A 56 -13.60 10.29 1.80
C TYR A 56 -12.87 9.67 2.99
N ILE A 57 -11.88 8.82 2.72
CA ILE A 57 -11.00 8.25 3.74
C ILE A 57 -9.78 9.16 3.93
N ASN A 58 -9.47 9.49 5.18
CA ASN A 58 -8.30 10.29 5.51
C ASN A 58 -6.98 9.66 5.02
N PRO A 59 -5.98 10.47 4.63
CA PRO A 59 -4.68 9.96 4.21
C PRO A 59 -4.05 9.04 5.27
N SER A 60 -3.82 7.78 4.89
CA SER A 60 -3.30 6.71 5.74
C SER A 60 -2.47 5.72 4.91
N PRO A 61 -1.65 4.86 5.54
CA PRO A 61 -0.97 3.79 4.83
C PRO A 61 -1.98 2.97 4.02
N PRO A 62 -1.70 2.64 2.75
CA PRO A 62 -2.77 2.14 1.90
C PRO A 62 -3.17 0.71 2.23
N PHE A 63 -4.45 0.42 2.01
CA PHE A 63 -5.02 -0.93 2.11
C PHE A 63 -4.79 -1.73 0.83
N ILE A 64 -4.65 -3.04 0.97
CA ILE A 64 -4.83 -3.97 -0.16
C ILE A 64 -6.33 -4.27 -0.26
N ILE A 65 -6.93 -4.00 -1.42
CA ILE A 65 -8.38 -4.12 -1.60
C ILE A 65 -8.72 -5.44 -2.30
N VAL A 66 -9.55 -6.26 -1.67
CA VAL A 66 -10.07 -7.51 -2.23
C VAL A 66 -11.59 -7.51 -2.24
N ARG A 67 -12.20 -8.29 -3.14
CA ARG A 67 -13.67 -8.37 -3.23
C ARG A 67 -14.30 -8.91 -1.94
N THR A 68 -13.75 -9.99 -1.40
CA THR A 68 -14.13 -10.63 -0.13
C THR A 68 -12.88 -11.22 0.53
N LEU A 69 -12.88 -11.32 1.87
CA LEU A 69 -11.77 -11.85 2.67
C LEU A 69 -11.69 -13.38 2.63
N THR A 70 -11.37 -13.93 1.46
CA THR A 70 -11.08 -15.37 1.28
C THR A 70 -9.58 -15.59 1.13
N GLU A 71 -9.10 -16.79 1.48
CA GLU A 71 -7.68 -17.16 1.29
C GLU A 71 -7.22 -16.92 -0.14
N ASP A 72 -7.99 -17.36 -1.13
CA ASP A 72 -7.66 -17.22 -2.55
C ASP A 72 -7.57 -15.74 -2.98
N ASN A 73 -8.54 -14.92 -2.59
CA ASN A 73 -8.53 -13.50 -2.96
C ASN A 73 -7.36 -12.77 -2.33
N ILE A 74 -7.08 -13.04 -1.04
CA ILE A 74 -5.97 -12.43 -0.32
C ILE A 74 -4.65 -12.88 -0.95
N LYS A 75 -4.47 -14.19 -1.17
CA LYS A 75 -3.25 -14.74 -1.76
C LYS A 75 -2.99 -14.19 -3.16
N ASN A 76 -3.98 -14.20 -4.05
CA ASN A 76 -3.83 -13.70 -5.41
C ASN A 76 -3.48 -12.20 -5.43
N ALA A 77 -4.10 -11.41 -4.55
CA ALA A 77 -3.76 -10.00 -4.41
C ALA A 77 -2.31 -9.83 -3.93
N LEU A 78 -1.90 -10.56 -2.89
CA LEU A 78 -0.54 -10.50 -2.36
C LEU A 78 0.52 -10.94 -3.39
N GLU A 79 0.23 -11.97 -4.18
CA GLU A 79 1.13 -12.42 -5.25
C GLU A 79 1.37 -11.32 -6.27
N SER A 80 0.33 -10.59 -6.68
CA SER A 80 0.46 -9.42 -7.56
C SER A 80 1.31 -8.30 -6.92
N PHE A 81 1.16 -8.08 -5.62
CA PHE A 81 1.96 -7.09 -4.87
C PHE A 81 3.44 -7.52 -4.71
N ALA A 82 3.72 -8.82 -4.75
CA ALA A 82 5.06 -9.38 -4.67
C ALA A 82 5.78 -9.41 -6.04
N GLU A 83 5.08 -9.19 -7.15
CA GLU A 83 5.68 -9.00 -8.49
C GLU A 83 6.63 -7.79 -8.52
N LYS A 84 7.45 -7.70 -9.57
CA LYS A 84 8.36 -6.56 -9.83
C LYS A 84 9.15 -6.18 -8.57
N ASP A 85 9.86 -7.17 -8.03
CA ASP A 85 10.68 -7.06 -6.83
C ASP A 85 9.94 -6.55 -5.58
N ALA A 86 8.64 -6.86 -5.49
CA ALA A 86 7.76 -6.49 -4.40
C ALA A 86 7.74 -4.97 -4.14
N TYR A 87 7.85 -4.18 -5.22
CA TYR A 87 7.92 -2.72 -5.14
C TYR A 87 6.79 -2.14 -4.28
N TRP A 88 5.54 -2.59 -4.49
CA TRP A 88 4.39 -2.07 -3.77
C TRP A 88 4.38 -2.47 -2.28
N LEU A 89 4.81 -3.69 -1.93
CA LEU A 89 4.94 -4.09 -0.52
C LEU A 89 6.00 -3.25 0.20
N LYS A 90 7.14 -3.00 -0.44
CA LYS A 90 8.21 -2.14 0.09
C LYS A 90 7.73 -0.70 0.27
N LEU A 91 7.07 -0.15 -0.74
CA LEU A 91 6.50 1.19 -0.66
C LEU A 91 5.50 1.31 0.50
N TYR A 92 4.56 0.37 0.61
CA TYR A 92 3.54 0.38 1.66
C TYR A 92 4.15 0.29 3.06
N HIS A 93 5.19 -0.53 3.23
CA HIS A 93 5.92 -0.64 4.49
C HIS A 93 6.61 0.66 4.90
N LEU A 94 7.18 1.38 3.93
CA LEU A 94 7.93 2.60 4.17
C LEU A 94 7.02 3.81 4.42
N VAL A 95 5.92 3.97 3.68
CA VAL A 95 5.00 5.12 3.86
C VAL A 95 4.26 5.11 5.21
N GLY A 96 4.22 3.97 5.90
CA GLY A 96 3.70 3.86 7.26
C GLY A 96 4.53 4.57 8.33
N LYS A 97 5.78 4.98 8.02
CA LYS A 97 6.73 5.54 8.98
C LYS A 97 7.11 6.96 8.60
N ARG A 98 6.34 7.94 9.07
CA ARG A 98 6.48 9.37 8.71
C ARG A 98 7.81 10.01 9.12
N ASP A 99 8.50 9.44 10.11
CA ASP A 99 9.78 9.98 10.63
C ASP A 99 11.02 9.23 10.08
N ASP A 100 10.84 8.36 9.07
CA ASP A 100 11.87 7.47 8.55
C ASP A 100 12.26 7.85 7.10
N VAL A 101 12.40 6.87 6.21
CA VAL A 101 12.80 7.03 4.79
C VAL A 101 11.96 8.07 4.02
N PHE A 102 10.66 8.17 4.30
CA PHE A 102 9.77 9.18 3.72
C PHE A 102 9.47 10.33 4.69
N ASN A 103 10.49 10.87 5.33
CA ASN A 103 10.33 12.09 6.11
C ASN A 103 10.15 13.32 5.19
N ILE A 104 9.40 14.30 5.68
CA ILE A 104 9.00 15.47 4.90
C ILE A 104 10.19 16.26 4.34
N LYS A 105 11.32 16.35 5.07
CA LYS A 105 12.48 17.13 4.63
C LYS A 105 13.15 16.50 3.42
N GLU A 106 13.34 15.19 3.43
CA GLU A 106 13.91 14.48 2.28
C GLU A 106 12.94 14.49 1.10
N MET A 107 11.63 14.35 1.35
CA MET A 107 10.61 14.45 0.29
C MET A 107 10.61 15.83 -0.38
N ASP A 108 10.60 16.91 0.41
CA ASP A 108 10.64 18.29 -0.10
C ASP A 108 11.89 18.54 -0.97
N LYS A 109 13.04 18.00 -0.52
CA LYS A 109 14.29 18.08 -1.28
C LYS A 109 14.20 17.37 -2.62
N VAL A 110 13.76 16.10 -2.63
CA VAL A 110 13.64 15.32 -3.88
C VAL A 110 12.68 15.99 -4.87
N ILE A 111 11.53 16.48 -4.41
CA ILE A 111 10.55 17.16 -5.27
C ILE A 111 11.14 18.45 -5.86
N LYS A 112 11.88 19.21 -5.06
CA LYS A 112 12.54 20.43 -5.53
C LYS A 112 13.60 20.13 -6.59
N ASP A 113 14.46 19.14 -6.34
CA ASP A 113 15.51 18.75 -7.27
C ASP A 113 14.90 18.30 -8.62
N MET A 114 13.83 17.49 -8.59
CA MET A 114 13.08 17.08 -9.79
C MET A 114 12.50 18.27 -10.57
N HIS A 115 11.93 19.26 -9.87
CA HIS A 115 11.37 20.45 -10.50
C HIS A 115 12.45 21.30 -11.18
N GLU A 116 13.62 21.45 -10.55
CA GLU A 116 14.75 22.17 -11.14
C GLU A 116 15.30 21.46 -12.38
N GLU A 117 15.37 20.13 -12.39
CA GLU A 117 15.74 19.33 -13.56
C GLU A 117 14.75 19.51 -14.71
N MET A 118 13.44 19.39 -14.45
CA MET A 118 12.40 19.60 -15.47
C MET A 118 12.48 21.00 -16.10
N LEU A 119 12.78 22.03 -15.31
CA LEU A 119 12.95 23.39 -15.83
C LEU A 119 14.17 23.52 -16.74
N LYS A 120 15.30 22.87 -16.41
CA LYS A 120 16.50 22.87 -17.25
C LYS A 120 16.22 22.22 -18.60
N ASP A 121 15.58 21.05 -18.59
CA ASP A 121 15.21 20.31 -19.81
C ASP A 121 14.28 21.15 -20.71
N TYR A 122 13.31 21.85 -20.11
CA TYR A 122 12.41 22.74 -20.85
C TYR A 122 13.15 23.92 -21.49
N VAL A 123 14.07 24.57 -20.77
CA VAL A 123 14.88 25.69 -21.30
C VAL A 123 15.80 25.22 -22.43
N GLU A 124 16.41 24.04 -22.31
CA GLU A 124 17.21 23.46 -23.39
C GLU A 124 16.38 23.11 -24.63
N PHE A 125 15.14 22.62 -24.43
CA PHE A 125 14.24 22.28 -25.53
C PHE A 125 13.86 23.54 -26.33
N ILE A 126 13.44 24.61 -25.68
CA ILE A 126 13.05 25.87 -26.35
C ILE A 126 14.25 26.63 -26.94
N GLY A 127 15.45 26.49 -26.35
CA GLY A 127 16.68 27.11 -26.85
C GLY A 127 17.28 26.41 -28.08
N LYS A 128 16.77 25.22 -28.44
CA LYS A 128 17.15 24.46 -29.64
C LYS A 128 16.17 24.64 -30.82
N SER A 129 15.05 25.34 -30.61
CA SER A 129 14.04 25.70 -31.63
C SER A 129 14.19 27.14 -32.13
#